data_AF-A0A4R3VQS1-F1
#
_entry.id   AF-A0A4R3VQS1-F1
#
_cell.length_a   1.000
_cell.length_b   1.000
_cell.length_c   1.000
_cell.angle_alpha   90.00
_cell.angle_beta   90.00
_cell.angle_gamma   90.00
#
_symmetry.space_group_name_H-M   'P 1'
#
loop_
_entity.id
_entity.type
_entity.pdbx_description
1 polymer ?
#
loop_
_entity_poly.entity_id
_entity_poly.type
_entity_poly.pdbx_seq_one_letter_code
_entity_poly.pdbx_strand_id
1 'polypeptide(L)'
;MRKLTAMLVASSLALGAAGIAHANDAPKGHGPEHKMMKDGREHRGMMGPDAMFRELNLTEAQKQQIKTIMKDSHEKMHKAMQADHRDLHNLIASDTFDAAKAQAQLDKADAARKARMLDGLETKNKIYNVLTPEQKKQYNDSFEKRLTQPPKHDAKPAPAE
;
A
#
# COMPACT_ATOMS: atom_id res chain seq x y z
N MET A 1 -17.11 53.62 -22.77
CA MET A 1 -18.20 53.38 -23.74
C MET A 1 -18.82 52.02 -23.43
N ARG A 2 -20.11 51.98 -23.12
CA ARG A 2 -20.89 50.73 -22.98
C ARG A 2 -21.34 50.29 -24.37
N LYS A 3 -21.34 48.97 -24.66
CA LYS A 3 -22.50 48.17 -25.13
C LYS A 3 -22.07 46.83 -25.78
N LEU A 4 -22.62 45.74 -25.21
CA LEU A 4 -23.28 44.56 -25.82
C LEU A 4 -22.48 43.74 -26.85
N THR A 5 -22.45 42.40 -26.81
CA THR A 5 -23.60 41.52 -27.09
C THR A 5 -23.25 40.07 -26.73
N ALA A 6 -24.15 39.37 -26.05
CA ALA A 6 -24.08 37.95 -25.75
C ALA A 6 -24.50 37.10 -26.96
N MET A 7 -23.86 35.95 -27.18
CA MET A 7 -24.48 34.83 -27.88
C MET A 7 -24.49 33.60 -26.98
N LEU A 8 -25.70 33.28 -26.52
CA LEU A 8 -26.13 31.97 -26.03
C LEU A 8 -26.06 30.98 -27.20
N VAL A 9 -25.39 29.84 -27.00
CA VAL A 9 -25.70 28.62 -27.74
C VAL A 9 -26.19 27.59 -26.73
N ALA A 10 -27.48 27.32 -26.84
CA ALA A 10 -28.24 26.40 -26.02
C ALA A 10 -28.01 24.95 -26.45
N SER A 11 -27.85 24.10 -25.44
CA SER A 11 -28.48 22.78 -25.29
C SER A 11 -28.32 21.71 -26.36
N SER A 12 -27.79 20.57 -25.94
CA SER A 12 -28.58 19.32 -25.92
C SER A 12 -27.99 18.29 -24.97
N LEU A 13 -28.61 18.18 -23.79
CA LEU A 13 -28.57 16.96 -22.99
C LEU A 13 -29.38 15.90 -23.73
N ALA A 14 -28.77 14.77 -24.09
CA ALA A 14 -29.48 13.56 -24.45
C ALA A 14 -29.54 12.63 -23.23
N LEU A 15 -30.64 12.69 -22.49
CA LEU A 15 -31.07 11.63 -21.58
C LEU A 15 -31.65 10.50 -22.43
N GLY A 16 -30.93 9.39 -22.56
CA GLY A 16 -31.47 8.13 -23.06
C GLY A 16 -31.94 7.26 -21.89
N ALA A 17 -33.25 7.14 -21.72
CA ALA A 17 -33.89 6.15 -20.85
C ALA A 17 -34.71 5.20 -21.71
N ALA A 18 -34.49 3.89 -21.60
CA ALA A 18 -35.50 2.83 -21.63
C ALA A 18 -34.82 1.47 -21.82
N GLY A 19 -35.16 0.52 -20.95
CA GLY A 19 -34.77 -0.88 -21.07
C GLY A 19 -34.84 -1.67 -19.77
N ILE A 20 -36.00 -1.68 -19.09
CA ILE A 20 -36.33 -2.75 -18.12
C ILE A 20 -37.22 -3.76 -18.83
N ALA A 21 -36.67 -4.94 -19.07
CA ALA A 21 -37.30 -6.27 -19.21
C ALA A 21 -36.13 -7.20 -19.64
N HIS A 22 -35.82 -8.31 -19.00
CA HIS A 22 -36.72 -9.39 -18.62
C HIS A 22 -36.07 -10.21 -17.50
N ALA A 23 -36.89 -10.67 -16.55
CA ALA A 23 -36.53 -11.75 -15.65
C ALA A 23 -36.22 -13.00 -16.46
N ASN A 24 -35.11 -13.67 -16.13
CA ASN A 24 -34.91 -15.06 -16.47
C ASN A 24 -34.43 -15.78 -15.22
N ASP A 25 -35.37 -16.42 -14.53
CA ASP A 25 -35.10 -17.49 -13.59
C ASP A 25 -34.41 -18.63 -14.36
N ALA A 26 -33.13 -18.83 -14.09
CA ALA A 26 -32.41 -20.03 -14.48
C ALA A 26 -31.58 -20.51 -13.28
N PRO A 27 -31.53 -21.82 -13.04
CA PRO A 27 -31.26 -22.40 -11.73
C PRO A 27 -29.83 -22.15 -11.27
N LYS A 28 -29.67 -22.03 -9.95
CA LYS A 28 -28.39 -21.96 -9.25
C LYS A 28 -27.51 -23.18 -9.57
N GLY A 29 -26.70 -23.05 -10.60
CA GLY A 29 -25.53 -23.89 -10.81
C GLY A 29 -24.52 -23.57 -9.71
N HIS A 30 -24.31 -24.53 -8.80
CA HIS A 30 -23.18 -24.52 -7.88
C HIS A 30 -21.92 -24.70 -8.73
N GLY A 31 -21.33 -23.59 -9.17
CA GLY A 31 -19.97 -23.60 -9.72
C GLY A 31 -19.02 -24.15 -8.65
N PRO A 32 -17.96 -24.87 -9.06
CA PRO A 32 -17.06 -25.50 -8.12
C PRO A 32 -16.56 -24.40 -7.18
N GLU A 33 -16.79 -24.60 -5.88
CA GLU A 33 -16.21 -23.78 -4.83
C GLU A 33 -14.70 -23.81 -5.00
N HIS A 34 -14.16 -22.85 -5.74
CA HIS A 34 -12.82 -22.39 -5.49
C HIS A 34 -12.86 -21.77 -4.10
N LYS A 35 -12.71 -22.64 -3.08
CA LYS A 35 -12.07 -22.27 -1.83
C LYS A 35 -10.78 -21.62 -2.26
N MET A 36 -10.80 -20.29 -2.36
CA MET A 36 -9.58 -19.51 -2.34
C MET A 36 -8.93 -19.91 -1.03
N MET A 37 -7.97 -20.82 -1.12
CA MET A 37 -7.10 -21.15 -0.01
C MET A 37 -6.51 -19.81 0.39
N LYS A 38 -6.97 -19.34 1.54
CA LYS A 38 -6.42 -18.23 2.27
C LYS A 38 -5.10 -18.70 2.88
N ASP A 39 -4.26 -19.30 2.05
CA ASP A 39 -2.86 -19.55 2.38
C ASP A 39 -2.23 -18.19 2.42
N GLY A 40 -2.24 -17.60 3.62
CA GLY A 40 -1.01 -17.20 4.28
C GLY A 40 0.00 -16.43 3.44
N ARG A 41 -0.45 -15.63 2.46
CA ARG A 41 0.31 -14.48 1.97
C ARG A 41 0.26 -13.41 3.05
N GLU A 42 0.76 -13.77 4.24
CA GLU A 42 1.53 -12.82 5.03
C GLU A 42 2.48 -12.16 4.04
N HIS A 43 2.45 -10.83 4.02
CA HIS A 43 3.18 -9.98 3.10
C HIS A 43 4.70 -10.21 3.19
N ARG A 44 5.19 -11.35 2.67
CA ARG A 44 6.56 -11.85 2.75
C ARG A 44 7.48 -11.21 1.70
N GLY A 45 7.18 -9.97 1.36
CA GLY A 45 8.07 -9.05 0.64
C GLY A 45 8.28 -7.74 1.40
N MET A 46 7.52 -7.54 2.48
CA MET A 46 7.72 -6.44 3.41
C MET A 46 8.07 -7.08 4.75
N MET A 47 9.34 -7.48 4.91
CA MET A 47 9.93 -7.30 6.23
C MET A 47 9.81 -5.80 6.50
N GLY A 48 8.69 -5.41 7.11
CA GLY A 48 8.50 -4.06 7.56
C GLY A 48 9.71 -3.67 8.42
N PRO A 49 9.90 -2.36 8.64
CA PRO A 49 10.74 -1.81 9.70
C PRO A 49 10.80 -2.65 11.00
N ASP A 50 9.73 -3.40 11.28
CA ASP A 50 9.40 -4.19 12.46
C ASP A 50 10.13 -5.51 12.65
N ALA A 51 10.80 -6.07 11.63
CA ALA A 51 11.35 -7.41 11.76
C ALA A 51 12.43 -7.52 12.86
N MET A 52 13.26 -6.49 13.04
CA MET A 52 14.30 -6.48 14.07
C MET A 52 13.75 -6.18 15.47
N PHE A 53 12.73 -5.33 15.58
CA PHE A 53 12.11 -5.02 16.87
C PHE A 53 11.31 -6.20 17.44
N ARG A 54 10.78 -7.08 16.57
CA ARG A 54 10.06 -8.30 16.97
C ARG A 54 10.95 -9.38 17.59
N GLU A 55 12.26 -9.33 17.35
CA GLU A 55 13.24 -10.28 17.91
C GLU A 55 13.71 -9.88 19.32
N LEU A 56 13.27 -8.72 19.81
CA LEU A 56 13.56 -8.26 21.16
C LEU A 56 12.53 -8.83 22.14
N ASN A 57 12.98 -9.14 23.35
CA ASN A 57 12.10 -9.51 24.46
C ASN A 57 11.42 -8.24 25.00
N LEU A 58 10.40 -7.77 24.29
CA LEU A 58 9.61 -6.57 24.64
C LEU A 58 8.59 -6.89 25.75
N THR A 59 8.42 -5.96 26.69
CA THR A 59 7.33 -6.03 27.66
C THR A 59 5.98 -5.76 26.98
N GLU A 60 4.88 -6.19 27.60
CA GLU A 60 3.53 -5.92 27.06
C GLU A 60 3.25 -4.42 26.93
N ALA A 61 3.73 -3.61 27.87
CA ALA A 61 3.63 -2.16 27.80
C ALA A 61 4.38 -1.58 26.59
N GLN A 62 5.60 -2.05 26.32
CA GLN A 62 6.38 -1.64 25.15
C GLN A 62 5.69 -2.06 23.84
N LYS A 63 5.19 -3.30 23.76
CA LYS A 63 4.45 -3.79 22.59
C LYS A 63 3.23 -2.91 22.29
N GLN A 64 2.48 -2.52 23.32
CA GLN A 64 1.32 -1.66 23.15
C GLN A 64 1.70 -0.26 22.65
N GLN A 65 2.77 0.33 23.20
CA GLN A 65 3.28 1.63 22.72
C GLN A 65 3.74 1.55 21.25
N ILE A 66 4.48 0.49 20.90
CA ILE A 66 4.96 0.25 19.54
C ILE A 66 3.79 0.09 18.57
N LYS A 67 2.75 -0.65 18.97
CA LYS A 67 1.53 -0.82 18.16
C LYS A 67 0.84 0.52 17.88
N THR A 68 0.76 1.40 18.87
CA THR A 68 0.21 2.76 18.68
C THR A 68 1.07 3.56 17.70
N ILE A 69 2.40 3.60 17.90
CA ILE A 69 3.33 4.31 17.01
C ILE A 69 3.19 3.82 15.55
N MET A 70 3.11 2.51 15.36
CA MET A 70 2.95 1.91 14.03
C MET A 70 1.61 2.21 13.39
N LYS A 71 0.53 2.21 14.19
CA LYS A 71 -0.82 2.54 13.71
C LYS A 71 -0.87 3.98 13.19
N ASP A 72 -0.31 4.94 13.94
CA ASP A 72 -0.30 6.36 13.56
C ASP A 72 0.45 6.59 12.24
N SER A 73 1.62 5.96 12.07
CA SER A 73 2.36 5.98 10.80
C SER A 73 1.56 5.33 9.67
N HIS A 74 0.95 4.16 9.91
CA HIS A 74 0.17 3.44 8.91
C HIS A 74 -1.02 4.27 8.40
N GLU A 75 -1.78 4.92 9.29
CA GLU A 75 -2.94 5.73 8.89
C GLU A 75 -2.54 6.94 8.04
N LYS A 76 -1.44 7.62 8.40
CA LYS A 76 -0.88 8.74 7.62
C LYS A 76 -0.46 8.29 6.23
N MET A 77 0.16 7.12 6.15
CA MET A 77 0.69 6.53 4.92
C MET A 77 -0.39 6.01 3.97
N HIS A 78 -1.40 5.33 4.52
CA HIS A 78 -2.46 4.67 3.76
C HIS A 78 -3.30 5.69 2.95
N LYS A 79 -3.56 6.87 3.53
CA LYS A 79 -4.29 7.95 2.83
C LYS A 79 -3.52 8.48 1.62
N ALA A 80 -2.20 8.62 1.74
CA ALA A 80 -1.36 9.12 0.66
C ALA A 80 -1.21 8.12 -0.50
N MET A 81 -1.22 6.80 -0.23
CA MET A 81 -1.05 5.78 -1.27
C MET A 81 -2.30 5.54 -2.14
N GLN A 82 -3.51 5.72 -1.61
CA GLN A 82 -4.73 5.45 -2.36
C GLN A 82 -4.91 6.34 -3.58
N ALA A 83 -4.57 7.63 -3.46
CA ALA A 83 -4.65 8.57 -4.57
C ALA A 83 -3.65 8.20 -5.68
N ASP A 84 -2.40 7.91 -5.31
CA ASP A 84 -1.34 7.58 -6.27
C ASP A 84 -1.62 6.28 -7.03
N HIS A 85 -2.21 5.27 -6.37
CA HIS A 85 -2.59 4.01 -7.03
C HIS A 85 -3.64 4.19 -8.11
N ARG A 86 -4.62 5.09 -7.90
CA ARG A 86 -5.66 5.37 -8.89
C ARG A 86 -5.08 6.05 -10.12
N ASP A 87 -4.21 7.04 -9.93
CA ASP A 87 -3.54 7.76 -11.02
C ASP A 87 -2.69 6.80 -11.87
N LEU A 88 -1.91 5.92 -11.22
CA LEU A 88 -1.12 4.90 -11.91
C LEU A 88 -1.99 3.88 -12.65
N HIS A 89 -3.09 3.43 -12.04
CA HIS A 89 -4.02 2.52 -12.69
C HIS A 89 -4.59 3.13 -13.98
N ASN A 90 -4.99 4.41 -13.96
CA ASN A 90 -5.54 5.09 -15.14
C ASN A 90 -4.51 5.22 -16.27
N LEU A 91 -3.22 5.39 -15.96
CA LEU A 91 -2.15 5.43 -16.96
C LEU A 91 -1.95 4.06 -17.64
N ILE A 92 -2.09 2.97 -16.88
CA ILE A 92 -1.94 1.59 -17.38
C ILE A 92 -3.18 1.13 -18.14
N ALA A 93 -4.37 1.50 -17.67
CA ALA A 93 -5.66 1.10 -18.24
C ALA A 93 -6.10 1.98 -19.42
N SER A 94 -5.21 2.82 -19.95
CA SER A 94 -5.47 3.70 -21.10
C SER A 94 -5.24 2.96 -22.43
N ASP A 95 -6.06 3.24 -23.45
CA ASP A 95 -5.92 2.66 -24.80
C ASP A 95 -4.57 3.03 -25.46
N THR A 96 -4.00 4.17 -25.07
CA THR A 96 -2.69 4.64 -25.53
C THR A 96 -1.82 5.08 -24.36
N PHE A 97 -0.52 4.82 -24.45
CA PHE A 97 0.44 5.24 -23.43
C PHE A 97 0.84 6.71 -23.58
N ASP A 98 0.56 7.51 -22.54
CA ASP A 98 0.95 8.92 -22.46
C ASP A 98 2.22 9.06 -21.60
N ALA A 99 3.38 9.06 -22.27
CA ALA A 99 4.68 9.13 -21.62
C ALA A 99 4.87 10.42 -20.79
N ALA A 100 4.28 11.54 -21.22
CA ALA A 100 4.39 12.81 -20.51
C ALA A 100 3.62 12.78 -19.18
N LYS A 101 2.40 12.23 -19.17
CA LYS A 101 1.64 12.04 -17.93
C LYS A 101 2.29 11.01 -17.01
N ALA A 102 2.86 9.95 -17.56
CA ALA A 102 3.60 8.96 -16.78
C ALA A 102 4.81 9.61 -16.07
N GLN A 103 5.59 10.43 -16.79
CA GLN A 103 6.72 11.13 -16.20
C GLN A 103 6.28 12.11 -15.10
N ALA A 104 5.24 12.91 -15.32
CA ALA A 104 4.71 13.83 -14.32
C ALA A 104 4.23 13.10 -13.04
N GLN A 105 3.64 11.91 -13.18
CA GLN A 105 3.23 11.10 -12.04
C GLN A 105 4.43 10.52 -11.28
N LEU A 106 5.51 10.14 -11.96
CA LEU A 106 6.75 9.69 -11.32
C LEU A 106 7.42 10.83 -10.55
N ASP A 107 7.47 12.04 -11.11
CA ASP A 107 8.04 13.20 -10.44
C ASP A 107 7.27 13.56 -9.15
N LYS A 108 5.93 13.45 -9.18
CA LYS A 108 5.07 13.56 -7.99
C LYS A 108 5.37 12.45 -6.97
N ALA A 109 5.55 11.22 -7.46
CA ALA A 109 5.83 10.06 -6.62
C ALA A 109 7.16 10.16 -5.88
N ASP A 110 8.16 10.86 -6.42
CA ASP A 110 9.46 11.05 -5.77
C ASP A 110 9.37 11.87 -4.47
N ALA A 111 8.61 12.96 -4.47
CA ALA A 111 8.37 13.75 -3.27
C ALA A 111 7.63 12.92 -2.21
N ALA A 112 6.60 12.18 -2.62
CA ALA A 112 5.90 11.26 -1.74
C ALA A 112 6.85 10.19 -1.18
N ARG A 113 7.68 9.57 -2.03
CA ARG A 113 8.66 8.55 -1.61
C ARG A 113 9.62 9.08 -0.55
N LYS A 114 10.15 10.29 -0.71
CA LYS A 114 11.01 10.93 0.30
C LYS A 114 10.27 11.14 1.63
N ALA A 115 9.04 11.65 1.58
CA ALA A 115 8.23 11.84 2.78
C ALA A 115 7.94 10.50 3.50
N ARG A 116 7.66 9.44 2.74
CA ARG A 116 7.46 8.07 3.28
C ARG A 116 8.72 7.52 3.93
N MET A 117 9.88 7.74 3.32
CA MET A 117 11.16 7.31 3.89
C MET A 117 11.45 8.05 5.20
N LEU A 118 11.23 9.37 5.24
CA LEU A 118 11.40 10.17 6.45
C LEU A 118 10.47 9.70 7.58
N ASP A 119 9.18 9.53 7.29
CA ASP A 119 8.19 9.03 8.26
C ASP A 119 8.59 7.66 8.82
N GLY A 120 9.08 6.76 7.96
CA GLY A 120 9.58 5.46 8.37
C GLY A 120 10.82 5.54 9.28
N LEU A 121 11.74 6.48 9.02
CA LEU A 121 12.91 6.71 9.88
C LEU A 121 12.50 7.28 11.25
N GLU A 122 11.62 8.27 11.26
CA GLU A 122 11.09 8.85 12.50
C GLU A 122 10.36 7.81 13.34
N THR A 123 9.52 7.00 12.69
CA THR A 123 8.76 5.91 13.33
C THR A 123 9.70 4.88 13.96
N LYS A 124 10.74 4.43 13.23
CA LYS A 124 11.78 3.54 13.77
C LYS A 124 12.50 4.17 14.96
N ASN A 125 12.82 5.45 14.90
CA ASN A 125 13.49 6.15 16.00
C ASN A 125 12.61 6.23 17.25
N LYS A 126 11.31 6.55 17.09
CA LYS A 126 10.34 6.54 18.20
C LYS A 126 10.29 5.18 18.88
N ILE A 127 10.24 4.09 18.11
CA ILE A 127 10.26 2.72 18.64
C ILE A 127 11.58 2.41 19.34
N TYR A 128 12.71 2.78 18.74
CA TYR A 128 14.02 2.59 19.36
C TYR A 128 14.10 3.27 20.74
N ASN A 129 13.44 4.41 20.92
CA ASN A 129 13.41 5.13 22.20
C ASN A 129 12.46 4.53 23.25
N VAL A 130 11.60 3.57 22.88
CA VAL A 130 10.81 2.76 23.83
C VAL A 130 11.66 1.66 24.48
N LEU A 131 12.78 1.30 23.86
CA LEU A 131 13.65 0.20 24.31
C LEU A 131 14.52 0.58 25.52
N THR A 132 14.79 -0.42 26.38
CA THR A 132 15.79 -0.30 27.44
C THR A 132 17.21 -0.27 26.86
N PRO A 133 18.23 0.19 27.62
CA PRO A 133 19.63 0.17 27.16
C PRO A 133 20.10 -1.20 26.68
N GLU A 134 19.71 -2.27 27.37
CA GLU A 134 20.07 -3.66 27.03
C GLU A 134 19.41 -4.10 25.73
N GLN A 135 18.12 -3.78 25.56
CA GLN A 135 17.39 -4.06 24.32
C GLN A 135 17.95 -3.26 23.12
N LYS A 136 18.37 -2.01 23.33
CA LYS A 136 19.06 -1.18 22.32
C LYS A 136 20.38 -1.81 21.87
N LYS A 137 21.16 -2.34 22.83
CA LYS A 137 22.38 -3.09 22.51
C LYS A 137 22.07 -4.32 21.69
N GLN A 138 21.09 -5.14 22.11
CA GLN A 138 20.67 -6.33 21.36
C GLN A 138 20.20 -5.97 19.94
N TYR A 139 19.44 -4.89 19.78
CA TYR A 139 18.99 -4.41 18.47
C TYR A 139 20.17 -4.08 17.55
N ASN A 140 21.16 -3.34 18.04
CA ASN A 140 22.36 -2.98 17.28
C ASN A 140 23.21 -4.21 16.94
N ASP A 141 23.41 -5.13 17.89
CA ASP A 141 24.14 -6.37 17.67
C ASP A 141 23.45 -7.25 16.60
N SER A 142 22.12 -7.32 16.62
CA SER A 142 21.33 -8.03 15.61
C SER A 142 21.41 -7.37 14.24
N PHE A 143 21.49 -6.04 14.18
CA PHE A 143 21.69 -5.29 12.93
C PHE A 143 23.03 -5.64 12.27
N GLU A 144 24.14 -5.57 13.03
CA GLU A 144 25.48 -5.93 12.53
C GLU A 144 25.56 -7.39 12.07
N LYS A 145 24.91 -8.30 12.81
CA LYS A 145 24.80 -9.71 12.40
C LYS A 145 24.04 -9.88 11.08
N ARG A 146 22.99 -9.11 10.85
CA ARG A 146 22.21 -9.19 9.60
C ARG A 146 22.94 -8.61 8.40
N LEU A 147 23.81 -7.62 8.59
CA LEU A 147 24.66 -7.10 7.51
C LEU A 147 25.64 -8.14 6.97
N THR A 148 26.04 -9.09 7.83
CA THR A 148 27.04 -10.11 7.51
C THR A 148 26.44 -11.47 7.15
N GLN A 149 25.14 -11.67 7.35
CA GLN A 149 24.45 -12.91 7.01
C GLN A 149 23.89 -12.87 5.57
N PRO A 150 24.06 -13.96 4.78
CA PRO A 150 23.42 -14.05 3.48
C PRO A 150 21.90 -14.01 3.62
N PRO A 151 21.17 -13.46 2.63
CA PRO A 151 19.72 -13.45 2.66
C PRO A 151 19.21 -14.88 2.81
N LYS A 152 18.35 -15.10 3.81
CA LYS A 152 17.68 -16.39 3.98
C LYS A 152 16.79 -16.62 2.77
N HIS A 153 17.28 -17.41 1.80
CA HIS A 153 16.41 -17.99 0.79
C HIS A 153 15.53 -19.01 1.52
N ASP A 154 14.23 -18.73 1.58
CA ASP A 154 13.23 -19.73 1.94
C ASP A 154 13.31 -20.85 0.87
N ALA A 155 14.18 -21.83 1.11
CA ALA A 155 14.32 -22.99 0.24
C ALA A 155 13.01 -23.79 0.33
N LYS A 156 12.14 -23.58 -0.66
CA LYS A 156 11.03 -24.49 -0.92
C LYS A 156 11.67 -25.85 -1.26
N PRO A 157 11.35 -26.96 -0.56
CA PRO A 157 11.80 -28.26 -1.01
C PRO A 157 11.23 -28.47 -2.42
N ALA A 158 12.09 -28.88 -3.36
CA ALA A 158 11.65 -29.29 -4.68
C ALA A 158 10.60 -30.39 -4.51
N PRO A 159 9.47 -30.35 -5.26
CA PRO A 159 8.53 -31.45 -5.22
C PRO A 159 9.28 -32.71 -5.66
N ALA A 160 9.26 -33.74 -4.81
CA ALA A 160 9.72 -35.06 -5.20
C ALA A 160 8.82 -35.55 -6.33
N GLU A 161 9.45 -36.03 -7.42
CA GLU A 161 8.79 -36.76 -8.50
C GLU A 161 8.25 -38.11 -8.04
#